data_AF-A0A7T8AAM1-F1
#
_entry.id   AF-A0A7T8AAM1-F1
#
_cell.length_a   1.000
_cell.length_b   1.000
_cell.length_c   1.000
_cell.angle_alpha   90.00
_cell.angle_beta   90.00
_cell.angle_gamma   90.00
#
_symmetry.space_group_name_H-M   'P 1'
#
loop_
_entity.id
_entity.type
_entity.pdbx_description
1 polymer ?
#
loop_
_entity_poly.entity_id
_entity_poly.type
_entity_poly.pdbx_seq_one_letter_code
_entity_poly.pdbx_strand_id
1 'polypeptide(L)'
;MIVTEKCPSAYVETEIDGESVLMKLSDGKFYSLRDSGLAIWTAIDGVRDRDAIVTVVADDYDVAPGDVEADVLAFINSLTDAGLIAERRLS
;
A
#
# COMPACT_ATOMS: atom_id res chain seq x y z
N MET A 1 3.01 -10.79 -15.81
CA MET A 1 2.79 -9.44 -15.23
C MET A 1 3.22 -9.46 -13.76
N ILE A 2 3.80 -8.40 -13.20
CA ILE A 2 4.12 -8.34 -11.76
C ILE A 2 3.07 -7.46 -11.11
N VAL A 3 2.51 -7.89 -9.98
CA VAL A 3 1.50 -7.15 -9.22
C VAL A 3 1.94 -7.01 -7.78
N THR A 4 1.46 -5.98 -7.11
CA THR A 4 1.71 -5.73 -5.69
C THR A 4 0.53 -6.29 -4.90
N GLU A 5 0.81 -7.17 -3.93
CA GLU A 5 -0.22 -7.75 -3.07
C GLU A 5 0.11 -7.60 -1.59
N LYS A 6 -0.94 -7.54 -0.77
CA LYS A 6 -0.81 -7.56 0.68
C LYS A 6 -0.41 -8.95 1.17
N CYS A 7 0.23 -9.01 2.34
CA CYS A 7 0.56 -10.25 3.06
C CYS A 7 -0.31 -10.41 4.32
N PRO A 8 -1.57 -10.90 4.23
CA PRO A 8 -2.49 -10.96 5.39
C PRO A 8 -1.99 -11.82 6.54
N SER A 9 -1.04 -12.73 6.30
CA SER A 9 -0.40 -13.52 7.36
C SER A 9 0.69 -12.77 8.13
N ALA A 10 1.08 -11.56 7.68
CA ALA A 10 2.15 -10.76 8.29
C ALA A 10 1.62 -9.68 9.25
N TYR A 11 0.32 -9.35 9.19
CA TYR A 11 -0.29 -8.30 10.00
C TYR A 11 -1.73 -8.61 10.39
N VAL A 12 -2.25 -7.87 11.37
CA VAL A 12 -3.67 -7.75 11.67
C VAL A 12 -4.09 -6.33 11.37
N GLU A 13 -5.13 -6.15 10.56
CA GLU A 13 -5.69 -4.86 10.20
C GLU A 13 -6.94 -4.57 11.03
N THR A 14 -7.10 -3.34 11.49
CA THR A 14 -8.28 -2.86 12.18
C THR A 14 -8.59 -1.46 11.69
N GLU A 15 -9.82 -1.27 11.22
CA GLU A 15 -10.31 0.04 10.81
C GLU A 15 -10.84 0.80 12.04
N ILE A 16 -10.36 2.02 12.25
CA ILE A 16 -10.74 2.89 13.38
C ILE A 16 -10.89 4.30 12.85
N ASP A 17 -12.07 4.91 13.00
CA ASP A 17 -12.37 6.30 12.62
C ASP A 17 -11.93 6.69 11.19
N GLY A 18 -12.05 5.76 10.23
CA GLY A 18 -11.66 5.99 8.83
C GLY A 18 -10.16 5.81 8.56
N GLU A 19 -9.44 5.15 9.48
CA GLU A 19 -8.02 4.89 9.40
C GLU A 19 -7.77 3.39 9.47
N SER A 20 -6.71 2.91 8.81
CA SER A 20 -6.30 1.51 8.94
C SER A 20 -5.11 1.38 9.87
N VAL A 21 -5.31 0.67 10.98
CA VAL A 21 -4.25 0.29 11.93
C VAL A 21 -3.79 -1.11 11.61
N LEU A 22 -2.51 -1.26 11.25
CA LEU A 22 -1.85 -2.52 10.96
C LEU A 22 -0.93 -2.89 12.13
N MET A 23 -1.19 -4.02 12.78
CA MET A 23 -0.28 -4.62 13.75
C MET A 23 0.56 -5.71 13.07
N LYS A 24 1.85 -5.47 12.90
CA LYS A 24 2.78 -6.46 12.33
C LYS A 24 3.03 -7.59 13.32
N LEU A 25 2.83 -8.83 12.86
CA LEU A 25 2.83 -10.01 13.72
C LEU A 25 4.24 -10.46 14.15
N SER A 26 5.27 -10.14 13.38
CA SER A 26 6.63 -10.63 13.68
C SER A 26 7.31 -9.91 14.84
N ASP A 27 7.01 -8.62 15.02
CA ASP A 27 7.68 -7.75 16.00
C ASP A 27 6.71 -6.90 16.84
N GLY A 28 5.40 -7.00 16.61
CA GLY A 28 4.38 -6.28 17.36
C GLY A 28 4.31 -4.78 17.04
N LYS A 29 4.97 -4.30 15.97
CA LYS A 29 4.91 -2.89 15.60
C LYS A 29 3.53 -2.53 15.03
N PHE A 30 3.06 -1.35 15.42
CA PHE A 30 1.83 -0.77 14.91
C PHE A 30 2.13 0.29 13.86
N TYR A 31 1.36 0.27 12.77
CA TYR A 31 1.39 1.25 11.70
C TYR A 31 -0.03 1.81 11.55
N SER A 32 -0.18 3.13 11.56
CA SER A 32 -1.48 3.77 11.33
C SER A 32 -1.45 4.46 9.97
N LEU A 33 -2.40 4.12 9.11
CA LEU A 33 -2.52 4.65 7.76
C LEU A 33 -3.74 5.57 7.66
N ARG A 34 -3.50 6.78 7.16
CA ARG A 34 -4.48 7.85 6.99
C ARG A 34 -4.25 8.53 5.65
N ASP A 35 -5.26 9.25 5.16
CA ASP A 35 -5.19 10.07 3.95
C ASP A 35 -4.51 9.33 2.79
N SER A 36 -3.37 9.83 2.30
CA SER A 36 -2.65 9.26 1.15
C SER A 36 -2.08 7.87 1.44
N GLY A 37 -1.63 7.61 2.67
CA GLY A 37 -1.16 6.29 3.06
C GLY A 37 -2.28 5.24 3.02
N LEU A 38 -3.50 5.64 3.41
CA LEU A 38 -4.68 4.78 3.31
C LEU A 38 -5.12 4.58 1.86
N ALA A 39 -5.07 5.62 1.03
CA ALA A 39 -5.37 5.53 -0.40
C ALA A 39 -4.43 4.53 -1.10
N ILE A 40 -3.12 4.67 -0.88
CA ILE A 40 -2.12 3.75 -1.45
C ILE A 40 -2.36 2.33 -0.93
N TRP A 41 -2.59 2.16 0.37
CA TRP A 41 -2.90 0.85 0.96
C TRP A 41 -4.13 0.20 0.35
N THR A 42 -5.18 0.98 0.10
CA THR A 42 -6.44 0.50 -0.49
C THR A 42 -6.24 0.11 -1.96
N ALA A 43 -5.41 0.83 -2.70
CA ALA A 43 -5.09 0.53 -4.09
C ALA A 43 -4.33 -0.80 -4.30
N ILE A 44 -3.61 -1.28 -3.26
CA ILE A 44 -2.90 -2.57 -3.28
C ILE A 44 -3.91 -3.72 -3.09
N ASP A 45 -4.40 -4.25 -4.19
CA ASP A 45 -5.44 -5.29 -4.23
C ASP A 45 -4.96 -6.64 -4.77
N GLY A 46 -3.67 -6.77 -5.09
CA GLY A 46 -3.09 -7.99 -5.65
C GLY A 46 -3.34 -8.19 -7.15
N VAL A 47 -3.87 -7.18 -7.86
CA VAL A 47 -3.96 -7.18 -9.32
C VAL A 47 -3.30 -5.97 -9.98
N ARG A 48 -3.09 -4.87 -9.25
CA ARG A 48 -2.36 -3.69 -9.74
C ARG A 48 -0.85 -3.83 -9.57
N ASP A 49 -0.10 -3.32 -10.55
CA ASP A 49 1.32 -3.05 -10.40
C ASP A 49 1.57 -1.66 -9.79
N ARG A 50 2.83 -1.30 -9.59
CA ARG A 50 3.19 -0.02 -8.97
C ARG A 50 2.71 1.18 -9.78
N ASP A 51 2.84 1.14 -11.10
CA ASP A 51 2.46 2.23 -12.00
C ASP A 51 0.93 2.44 -12.01
N ALA A 52 0.17 1.33 -11.98
CA ALA A 52 -1.28 1.38 -11.82
C ALA A 52 -1.69 1.93 -10.45
N ILE A 53 -0.97 1.61 -9.38
CA ILE A 53 -1.22 2.19 -8.06
C ILE A 53 -0.96 3.69 -8.07
N VAL A 54 0.15 4.15 -8.66
CA VAL A 54 0.46 5.59 -8.81
C VAL A 54 -0.67 6.30 -9.55
N THR A 55 -1.14 5.72 -10.65
CA THR A 55 -2.22 6.30 -11.45
C THR A 55 -3.52 6.42 -10.65
N VAL A 56 -3.92 5.36 -9.94
CA VAL A 56 -5.14 5.37 -9.11
C VAL A 56 -5.06 6.42 -8.01
N VAL A 57 -3.91 6.51 -7.33
CA VAL A 57 -3.72 7.50 -6.27
C VAL A 57 -3.74 8.92 -6.87
N ALA A 58 -3.09 9.16 -8.01
CA ALA A 58 -3.11 10.47 -8.66
C ALA A 58 -4.55 10.90 -9.03
N ASP A 59 -5.34 9.97 -9.57
CA ASP A 59 -6.75 10.20 -9.92
C ASP A 59 -7.60 10.52 -8.68
N ASP A 60 -7.40 9.82 -7.56
CA ASP A 60 -8.11 10.08 -6.28
C ASP A 60 -7.84 11.49 -5.74
N TYR A 61 -6.68 12.07 -6.05
CA TYR A 61 -6.27 13.41 -5.63
C TYR A 61 -6.43 14.49 -6.71
N ASP A 62 -6.93 14.15 -7.91
CA ASP A 62 -7.05 15.05 -9.08
C ASP A 62 -5.73 15.76 -9.45
N VAL A 63 -4.63 15.01 -9.44
CA VAL A 63 -3.28 15.48 -9.78
C VAL A 63 -2.62 14.63 -10.86
N ALA A 64 -1.49 15.07 -11.42
CA ALA A 64 -0.77 14.26 -12.40
C ALA A 64 -0.03 13.10 -11.70
N PRO A 65 0.10 11.91 -12.35
CA PRO A 65 0.86 10.79 -11.80
C PRO A 65 2.28 11.15 -11.34
N GLY A 66 2.97 11.98 -12.11
CA GLY A 66 4.33 12.43 -11.80
C GLY A 66 4.44 13.30 -10.53
N ASP A 67 3.33 13.88 -10.06
CA ASP A 67 3.31 14.69 -8.82
C ASP A 67 3.31 13.80 -7.56
N VAL A 68 2.80 12.57 -7.65
CA VAL A 68 2.69 11.62 -6.53
C VAL A 68 3.59 10.41 -6.63
N GLU A 69 4.15 10.14 -7.82
CA GLU A 69 4.93 8.93 -8.12
C GLU A 69 6.02 8.66 -7.08
N ALA A 70 6.85 9.65 -6.77
CA ALA A 70 7.97 9.48 -5.84
C ALA A 70 7.48 9.10 -4.42
N ASP A 71 6.44 9.75 -3.94
CA ASP A 71 5.90 9.52 -2.59
C ASP A 71 5.18 8.17 -2.49
N VAL A 72 4.39 7.82 -3.52
CA VAL A 72 3.72 6.52 -3.61
C VAL A 72 4.74 5.38 -3.65
N LEU A 73 5.77 5.49 -4.49
CA LEU A 73 6.81 4.47 -4.60
C LEU A 73 7.64 4.35 -3.32
N ALA A 74 7.96 5.46 -2.66
CA ALA A 74 8.65 5.46 -1.36
C ALA A 74 7.80 4.74 -0.29
N PHE A 75 6.50 4.99 -0.27
CA PHE A 75 5.59 4.33 0.66
C PHE A 75 5.47 2.82 0.38
N ILE A 76 5.29 2.41 -0.88
CA ILE A 76 5.26 0.99 -1.29
C ILE A 76 6.57 0.29 -0.89
N ASN A 77 7.72 0.93 -1.10
CA ASN A 77 9.01 0.39 -0.67
C ASN A 77 9.04 0.20 0.86
N SER A 78 8.56 1.18 1.64
CA SER A 78 8.51 1.05 3.10
C SER A 78 7.64 -0.13 3.58
N LEU A 79 6.51 -0.39 2.91
CA LEU A 79 5.64 -1.53 3.22
C LEU A 79 6.29 -2.87 2.83
N THR A 80 7.02 -2.89 1.71
CA THR A 80 7.77 -4.05 1.24
C THR A 80 8.90 -4.39 2.21
N ASP A 81 9.67 -3.39 2.63
CA ASP A 81 10.74 -3.54 3.62
C ASP A 81 10.20 -3.98 4.99
N ALA A 82 8.99 -3.52 5.34
CA ALA A 82 8.28 -3.98 6.53
C ALA A 82 7.70 -5.40 6.40
N GLY A 83 7.71 -6.00 5.20
CA GLY A 83 7.15 -7.33 4.93
C GLY A 83 5.62 -7.38 4.97
N LEU A 84 4.95 -6.23 4.82
CA LEU A 84 3.48 -6.12 4.86
C LEU A 84 2.85 -6.38 3.48
N ILE A 85 3.63 -6.18 2.42
CA ILE A 85 3.25 -6.44 1.03
C ILE A 85 4.39 -7.16 0.31
N ALA A 86 4.09 -7.75 -0.84
CA ALA A 86 5.06 -8.40 -1.71
C ALA A 86 4.70 -8.24 -3.19
N GLU A 87 5.68 -8.46 -4.06
CA GLU A 87 5.45 -8.56 -5.50
C GLU A 87 5.20 -10.01 -5.90
N ARG A 88 4.12 -10.23 -6.66
CA ARG A 88 3.79 -11.54 -7.23
C ARG A 88 3.81 -11.50 -8.74
N ARG A 89 4.45 -12.51 -9.32
CA ARG A 89 4.44 -12.71 -10.77
C ARG A 89 3.21 -13.54 -11.18
N LEU A 90 2.34 -12.94 -11.98
CA LEU A 90 1.26 -13.62 -12.70
C LEU A 90 1.83 -14.29 -13.95
N SER A 91 1.55 -15.59 -14.08
CA SER A 91 1.87 -16.45 -15.23
C SER A 91 0.91 -16.26 -16.39
#